data_AF-A0A0Q8JDB5-F1
#
_entry.id   AF-A0A0Q8JDB5-F1
#
_cell.length_a   1.000
_cell.length_b   1.000
_cell.length_c   1.000
_cell.angle_alpha   90.00
_cell.angle_beta   90.00
_cell.angle_gamma   90.00
#
_symmetry.space_group_name_H-M   'P 1'
#
loop_
_entity.id
_entity.type
_entity.pdbx_description
1 polymer ?
#
loop_
_entity_poly.entity_id
_entity_poly.type
_entity_poly.pdbx_seq_one_letter_code
_entity_poly.pdbx_strand_id
1 'polypeptide(L)'
;MDQCREASSIAQNPGAAQEGSGPAEGLMTREQALPIARKAATAHGYDLERYSLDTFGNELSEDGGEWMFGFLCKPVPPPGCMFLVVVDRRTGIAEVFPGE
;
A
#
# COMPACT_ATOMS: atom_id res chain seq x y z
N MET A 1 -39.09 46.94 -30.51
CA MET A 1 -38.03 45.90 -30.44
C MET A 1 -37.16 46.23 -29.22
N ASP A 2 -37.65 46.18 -27.98
CA ASP A 2 -38.15 45.03 -27.22
C ASP A 2 -37.07 44.02 -26.82
N GLN A 3 -36.47 44.31 -25.66
CA GLN A 3 -36.37 43.42 -24.50
C GLN A 3 -35.69 42.05 -24.70
N CYS A 4 -34.45 41.94 -24.20
CA CYS A 4 -33.89 40.69 -23.69
C CYS A 4 -33.57 40.84 -22.20
N ARG A 5 -34.66 40.81 -21.42
CA ARG A 5 -34.90 40.18 -20.12
C ARG A 5 -33.69 39.66 -19.29
N GLU A 6 -33.62 40.16 -18.06
CA GLU A 6 -32.90 39.62 -16.89
C GLU A 6 -33.32 38.19 -16.53
N ALA A 7 -32.39 37.37 -16.00
CA ALA A 7 -32.68 36.44 -14.90
C ALA A 7 -31.38 35.95 -14.21
N SER A 8 -31.23 36.40 -12.96
CA SER A 8 -30.80 35.64 -11.79
C SER A 8 -29.40 35.01 -11.72
N SER A 9 -28.62 35.59 -10.81
CA SER A 9 -27.59 34.95 -9.99
C SER A 9 -27.87 33.49 -9.67
N ILE A 10 -26.89 32.61 -9.93
CA ILE A 10 -26.73 31.36 -9.19
C ILE A 10 -25.31 31.29 -8.66
N ALA A 11 -25.24 31.50 -7.34
CA ALA A 11 -24.33 30.93 -6.35
C ALA A 11 -22.91 30.53 -6.77
N GLN A 12 -21.96 31.29 -6.23
CA GLN A 12 -20.64 30.80 -5.87
C GLN A 12 -20.79 29.59 -4.94
N ASN A 13 -20.34 28.41 -5.39
CA ASN A 13 -20.05 27.27 -4.55
C ASN A 13 -18.52 27.19 -4.39
N PRO A 14 -17.91 27.65 -3.29
CA PRO A 14 -16.57 27.22 -2.93
C PRO A 14 -16.73 25.92 -2.13
N GLY A 15 -16.82 24.80 -2.84
CA GLY A 15 -17.17 23.53 -2.23
C GLY A 15 -16.69 22.35 -3.03
N ALA A 16 -15.36 22.16 -3.08
CA ALA A 16 -14.71 20.86 -3.07
C ALA A 16 -13.19 21.10 -3.11
N ALA A 17 -12.56 21.05 -1.95
CA ALA A 17 -11.19 20.56 -1.89
C ALA A 17 -11.25 19.09 -2.36
N GLN A 18 -11.14 18.88 -3.68
CA GLN A 18 -10.71 17.60 -4.20
C GLN A 18 -9.22 17.51 -3.87
N GLU A 19 -8.93 17.05 -2.65
CA GLU A 19 -7.66 16.39 -2.39
C GLU A 19 -7.61 15.20 -3.34
N GLY A 20 -6.89 15.42 -4.44
CA GLY A 20 -6.53 14.38 -5.36
C GLY A 20 -5.60 13.42 -4.63
N SER A 21 -6.16 12.41 -3.98
CA SER A 21 -5.45 11.19 -3.60
C SER A 21 -5.22 10.36 -4.86
N GLY A 22 -4.53 10.94 -5.86
CA GLY A 22 -3.80 10.17 -6.84
C GLY A 22 -2.63 9.49 -6.12
N PRO A 23 -2.09 8.38 -6.66
CA PRO A 23 -0.84 7.83 -6.13
C PRO A 23 0.18 8.97 -6.08
N ALA A 24 0.74 9.25 -4.90
CA ALA A 24 1.80 10.24 -4.76
C ALA A 24 2.85 9.95 -5.84
N GLU A 25 2.96 10.83 -6.84
CA GLU A 25 3.77 10.60 -8.03
C GLU A 25 5.19 10.20 -7.59
N GLY A 26 5.56 8.94 -7.83
CA GLY A 26 6.88 8.39 -7.52
C GLY A 26 6.94 7.36 -6.38
N LEU A 27 5.88 7.13 -5.60
CA LEU A 27 5.89 6.03 -4.62
C LEU A 27 5.44 4.71 -5.26
N MET A 28 6.15 3.63 -4.95
CA MET A 28 5.81 2.30 -5.44
C MET A 28 4.43 1.86 -4.98
N THR A 29 3.69 1.28 -5.93
CA THR A 29 2.43 0.59 -5.66
C THR A 29 2.69 -0.75 -4.97
N ARG A 30 1.65 -1.30 -4.36
CA ARG A 30 1.70 -2.65 -3.78
C ARG A 30 2.15 -3.69 -4.81
N GLU A 31 1.66 -3.60 -6.05
CA GLU A 31 2.00 -4.51 -7.15
C GLU A 31 3.48 -4.45 -7.53
N GLN A 32 4.10 -3.27 -7.39
CA GLN A 32 5.55 -3.08 -7.61
C GLN A 32 6.38 -3.59 -6.42
N ALA A 33 5.91 -3.40 -5.18
CA ALA A 33 6.65 -3.76 -3.98
C ALA A 33 6.58 -5.26 -3.61
N LEU A 34 5.45 -5.92 -3.86
CA LEU A 34 5.29 -7.35 -3.56
C LEU A 34 6.36 -8.27 -4.19
N PRO A 35 6.72 -8.14 -5.49
CA PRO A 35 7.80 -8.95 -6.06
C PRO A 35 9.17 -8.66 -5.43
N ILE A 36 9.42 -7.43 -4.98
CA ILE A 36 10.65 -7.06 -4.25
C ILE A 36 10.67 -7.80 -2.91
N ALA A 37 9.57 -7.78 -2.17
CA ALA A 37 9.46 -8.48 -0.90
C ALA A 37 9.68 -9.99 -1.04
N ARG A 38 9.08 -10.62 -2.05
CA ARG A 38 9.27 -12.06 -2.35
C ARG A 38 10.73 -12.38 -2.68
N LYS A 39 11.39 -11.52 -3.46
CA LYS A 39 12.81 -11.68 -3.80
C LYS A 39 13.69 -11.57 -2.55
N ALA A 40 13.42 -10.60 -1.68
CA ALA A 40 14.15 -10.43 -0.42
C ALA A 40 13.97 -11.64 0.51
N ALA A 41 12.74 -12.14 0.67
CA ALA A 41 12.46 -13.34 1.46
C ALA A 41 13.21 -14.57 0.93
N THR A 42 13.18 -14.79 -0.39
CA THR A 42 13.89 -15.92 -1.03
C THR A 42 15.40 -15.80 -0.85
N ALA A 43 15.96 -14.58 -1.01
CA ALA A 43 17.38 -14.32 -0.80
C ALA A 43 17.81 -14.52 0.66
N HIS A 44 16.90 -14.33 1.62
CA HIS A 44 17.10 -14.62 3.03
C HIS A 44 17.02 -16.13 3.35
N GLY A 45 16.57 -16.95 2.40
CA GLY A 45 16.48 -18.42 2.56
C GLY A 45 15.09 -18.96 2.86
N TYR A 46 14.04 -18.14 2.77
CA TYR A 46 12.67 -18.62 2.92
C TYR A 46 12.16 -19.31 1.66
N ASP A 47 11.57 -20.50 1.83
CA ASP A 47 10.84 -21.21 0.79
C ASP A 47 9.38 -20.75 0.75
N LEU A 48 9.06 -19.83 -0.17
CA LEU A 48 7.74 -19.22 -0.28
C LEU A 48 6.60 -20.20 -0.61
N GLU A 49 6.88 -21.43 -1.08
CA GLU A 49 5.83 -22.43 -1.26
C GLU A 49 5.20 -22.83 0.09
N ARG A 50 6.01 -22.77 1.15
CA ARG A 50 5.62 -23.05 2.54
C ARG A 50 4.97 -21.87 3.25
N TYR A 51 4.81 -20.72 2.59
CA TYR A 51 4.20 -19.53 3.19
C TYR A 51 3.03 -18.98 2.36
N SER A 52 2.07 -18.36 3.02
CA SER A 52 1.02 -17.52 2.44
C SER A 52 1.25 -16.07 2.87
N LEU A 53 0.92 -15.13 1.99
CA LEU A 53 0.89 -13.71 2.36
C LEU A 53 -0.24 -13.49 3.37
N ASP A 54 0.06 -12.80 4.46
CA ASP A 54 -0.94 -12.29 5.39
C ASP A 54 -1.71 -11.15 4.73
N THR A 55 -3.03 -11.19 4.82
CA THR A 55 -3.94 -10.17 4.26
C THR A 55 -4.80 -9.52 5.34
N PHE A 56 -4.59 -9.83 6.62
CA PHE A 56 -5.41 -9.32 7.72
C PHE A 56 -4.90 -7.98 8.27
N GLY A 57 -3.60 -7.71 8.17
CA GLY A 57 -2.98 -6.46 8.61
C GLY A 57 -3.05 -5.34 7.58
N ASN A 58 -2.84 -4.09 8.04
CA ASN A 58 -2.55 -2.98 7.12
C ASN A 58 -1.14 -3.18 6.56
N GLU A 59 -1.03 -3.39 5.26
CA GLU A 59 0.26 -3.57 4.58
C GLU A 59 0.99 -2.24 4.36
N LEU A 60 0.40 -1.10 4.73
CA LEU A 60 1.03 0.21 4.61
C LEU A 60 1.36 0.77 6.00
N SER A 61 2.59 1.26 6.19
CA SER A 61 2.99 1.95 7.43
C SER A 61 2.11 3.18 7.71
N GLU A 62 2.06 3.62 8.97
CA GLU A 62 1.20 4.75 9.38
C GLU A 62 1.53 6.04 8.63
N ASP A 63 2.80 6.28 8.33
CA ASP A 63 3.28 7.42 7.56
C ASP A 63 3.16 7.23 6.04
N GLY A 64 2.78 6.02 5.60
CA GLY A 64 2.74 5.64 4.21
C GLY A 64 4.10 5.53 3.54
N GLY A 65 5.21 5.48 4.30
CA GLY A 65 6.56 5.37 3.75
C GLY A 65 6.92 3.95 3.28
N GLU A 66 6.29 2.92 3.84
CA GLU A 66 6.75 1.54 3.72
C GLU A 66 5.59 0.58 3.43
N TRP A 67 5.87 -0.44 2.61
CA TRP A 67 5.02 -1.63 2.50
C TRP A 67 5.50 -2.71 3.48
N MET A 68 4.56 -3.27 4.23
CA MET A 68 4.77 -4.30 5.25
C MET A 68 4.05 -5.58 4.82
N PHE A 69 4.81 -6.56 4.34
CA PHE A 69 4.28 -7.83 3.85
C PHE A 69 4.55 -8.95 4.86
N GLY A 70 3.52 -9.37 5.58
CA GLY A 70 3.58 -10.53 6.46
C GLY A 70 3.51 -11.83 5.66
N PHE A 71 4.32 -12.81 6.03
CA PHE A 71 4.29 -14.16 5.47
C PHE A 71 4.07 -15.16 6.59
N LEU A 72 3.00 -15.95 6.49
CA LEU A 72 2.57 -16.95 7.46
C LEU A 72 2.83 -18.33 6.90
N CYS A 73 3.33 -19.26 7.71
CA CYS A 73 3.54 -20.64 7.27
C CYS A 73 2.23 -21.32 6.81
N LYS A 74 2.38 -22.34 5.95
CA LYS A 74 1.30 -23.22 5.46
C LYS A 74 1.47 -24.65 6.00
N PRO A 75 0.36 -25.34 6.33
CA PRO A 75 -0.96 -24.75 6.59
C PRO A 75 -0.84 -23.79 7.78
N VAL A 76 -1.70 -22.75 7.87
CA VAL A 76 -1.63 -21.73 8.95
C VAL A 76 -1.42 -22.44 10.30
N PRO A 77 -0.20 -22.43 10.87
CA PRO A 77 0.11 -23.25 12.03
C PRO A 77 -0.25 -22.48 13.31
N PRO A 78 -0.08 -23.07 14.50
CA PRO A 78 -0.12 -22.33 15.76
C PRO A 78 0.73 -21.04 15.73
N PRO A 79 0.45 -20.08 16.62
CA PRO A 79 1.14 -18.79 16.68
C PRO A 79 2.68 -18.93 16.61
N GLY A 80 3.35 -18.02 15.90
CA GLY A 80 4.83 -17.91 15.88
C GLY A 80 5.51 -18.31 14.57
N CYS A 81 4.82 -18.93 13.61
CA CYS A 81 5.42 -19.25 12.30
C CYS A 81 5.12 -18.14 11.28
N MET A 82 5.76 -16.98 11.47
CA MET A 82 5.64 -15.84 10.57
C MET A 82 6.96 -15.09 10.39
N PHE A 83 7.06 -14.33 9.32
CA PHE A 83 8.08 -13.30 9.15
C PHE A 83 7.48 -12.10 8.44
N LEU A 84 8.11 -10.94 8.60
CA LEU A 84 7.71 -9.69 7.97
C LEU A 84 8.78 -9.25 6.97
N VAL A 85 8.35 -8.73 5.83
CA VAL A 85 9.25 -8.03 4.89
C VAL A 85 8.78 -6.60 4.75
N VAL A 86 9.64 -5.65 5.08
CA VAL A 86 9.39 -4.22 4.94
C VAL A 86 10.08 -3.73 3.68
N VAL A 87 9.39 -2.93 2.86
CA VAL A 87 9.91 -2.36 1.62
C VAL A 87 9.69 -0.85 1.62
N ASP A 88 10.77 -0.07 1.60
CA ASP A 88 10.70 1.38 1.46
C ASP A 88 10.09 1.74 0.09
N ARG A 89 8.99 2.51 0.10
CA ARG A 89 8.19 2.80 -1.11
C ARG A 89 8.90 3.69 -2.12
N ARG A 90 9.95 4.40 -1.72
CA ARG A 90 10.67 5.35 -2.56
C ARG A 90 11.91 4.72 -3.20
N THR A 91 12.59 3.84 -2.47
CA THR A 91 13.90 3.28 -2.83
C THR A 91 13.83 1.81 -3.22
N GLY A 92 12.84 1.07 -2.71
CA GLY A 92 12.69 -0.36 -2.95
C GLY A 92 13.71 -1.20 -2.17
N ILE A 93 14.42 -0.60 -1.23
CA ILE A 93 15.21 -1.34 -0.25
C ILE A 93 14.25 -2.17 0.59
N ALA A 94 14.59 -3.45 0.75
CA ALA A 94 13.77 -4.41 1.47
C ALA A 94 14.56 -5.04 2.62
N GLU A 95 13.90 -5.11 3.77
CA GLU A 95 14.43 -5.71 5.00
C GLU A 95 13.52 -6.83 5.47
N VAL A 96 14.14 -7.93 5.92
CA VAL A 96 13.43 -9.13 6.36
C VAL A 96 13.56 -9.26 7.86
N PHE A 97 12.43 -9.33 8.54
CA PHE A 97 12.30 -9.45 9.98
C PHE A 97 11.71 -10.84 10.31
N PRO A 98 12.54 -11.79 10.75
CA PRO A 98 12.06 -13.08 11.25
C PRO A 98 11.12 -12.87 12.45
N GLY A 99 9.99 -13.56 12.50
CA GLY A 99 9.18 -13.65 13.73
C GLY A 99 9.79 -14.64 14.71
N GLU A 100 9.68 -14.35 16.01
CA GLU A 100 10.03 -15.27 17.11
C GLU A 100 8.95 -16.33 17.37
#